data_AF-A0A1G3ALK5-F1
#
_entry.id   AF-A0A1G3ALK5-F1
#
_cell.length_a   1.000
_cell.length_b   1.000
_cell.length_c   1.000
_cell.angle_alpha   90.00
_cell.angle_beta   90.00
_cell.angle_gamma   90.00
#
_symmetry.space_group_name_H-M   'P 1'
#
loop_
_entity.id
_entity.type
_entity.pdbx_description
1 polymer ?
#
loop_
_entity_poly.entity_id
_entity_poly.type
_entity_poly.pdbx_seq_one_letter_code
_entity_poly.pdbx_strand_id
1 'polypeptide(L)'
;TQSKAKTIAKFLEIVGRADIPIGIGVQQHKGQHRQDAWAKDYELSSYPGTIYEDGVQALIDTIMKSRSKIKLIAVGPLPNIAAALEREPKIAKKAEFVGMHGSVRRGYGNDPTPSAEYNVKAFVKEAQKVFTAPWDMTITPLDTCGIIQLKDQKYQKVLKNNSTLTNALIENYRAWYRQGILNENKDISEADLDKRVARTLNSSSSTLFDTVAIYLAMSTDLVKMEKLPIIVTDDGFTRIDKNGKAIKCATEWKDLGAFEDLMVERLKK
;
A
#
# COMPACT_ATOMS: atom_id res chain seq x y z
N THR A 1 12.95 4.41 3.51
CA THR A 1 13.71 5.64 3.22
C THR A 1 13.29 6.72 4.20
N GLN A 2 14.19 7.67 4.50
CA GLN A 2 13.91 8.75 5.45
C GLN A 2 12.75 9.66 5.00
N SER A 3 12.63 9.99 3.71
CA SER A 3 11.53 10.86 3.23
C SER A 3 10.14 10.27 3.45
N LYS A 4 9.99 8.96 3.18
CA LYS A 4 8.75 8.24 3.47
C LYS A 4 8.47 8.19 4.97
N ALA A 5 9.52 8.03 5.79
CA ALA A 5 9.42 8.06 7.24
C ALA A 5 8.94 9.44 7.75
N LYS A 6 9.46 10.56 7.20
CA LYS A 6 8.97 11.92 7.51
C LYS A 6 7.47 12.06 7.22
N THR A 7 7.03 11.57 6.05
CA THR A 7 5.62 11.66 5.67
C THR A 7 4.70 10.87 6.62
N ILE A 8 5.06 9.64 6.96
CA ILE A 8 4.23 8.84 7.88
C ILE A 8 4.32 9.36 9.32
N ALA A 9 5.47 9.84 9.78
CA ALA A 9 5.64 10.45 11.10
C ALA A 9 4.73 11.68 11.27
N LYS A 10 4.78 12.61 10.31
CA LYS A 10 3.90 13.79 10.28
C LYS A 10 2.43 13.38 10.33
N PHE A 11 2.04 12.40 9.51
CA PHE A 11 0.66 11.92 9.48
C PHE A 11 0.23 11.32 10.82
N LEU A 12 1.03 10.42 11.39
CA LEU A 12 0.75 9.76 12.67
C LEU A 12 0.66 10.75 13.83
N GLU A 13 1.54 11.75 13.88
CA GLU A 13 1.48 12.81 14.89
C GLU A 13 0.17 13.62 14.78
N ILE A 14 -0.19 14.08 13.56
CA ILE A 14 -1.44 14.83 13.33
C ILE A 14 -2.66 14.05 13.80
N VAL A 15 -2.72 12.74 13.53
CA VAL A 15 -3.88 11.91 13.92
C VAL A 15 -3.79 11.34 15.34
N GLY A 16 -2.84 11.82 16.16
CA GLY A 16 -2.70 11.41 17.55
C GLY A 16 -2.28 9.95 17.75
N ARG A 17 -1.55 9.38 16.78
CA ARG A 17 -1.07 7.98 16.78
C ARG A 17 0.45 7.85 16.82
N ALA A 18 1.10 8.79 17.52
CA ALA A 18 2.54 8.75 17.76
C ALA A 18 2.98 7.53 18.62
N ASP A 19 2.04 6.77 19.18
CA ASP A 19 2.29 5.46 19.81
C ASP A 19 2.81 4.40 18.83
N ILE A 20 2.59 4.60 17.52
CA ILE A 20 3.03 3.65 16.49
C ILE A 20 4.52 3.87 16.18
N PRO A 21 5.39 2.86 16.32
CA PRO A 21 6.79 2.98 15.94
C PRO A 21 6.97 3.00 14.42
N ILE A 22 8.02 3.67 13.96
CA ILE A 22 8.36 3.79 12.52
C ILE A 22 9.75 3.20 12.29
N GLY A 23 9.85 2.26 11.35
CA GLY A 23 11.11 1.69 10.90
C GLY A 23 11.55 2.27 9.55
N ILE A 24 12.78 2.75 9.47
CA ILE A 24 13.38 3.17 8.20
C ILE A 24 13.89 1.93 7.48
N GLY A 25 13.20 1.57 6.39
CA GLY A 25 13.59 0.44 5.55
C GLY A 25 14.75 0.74 4.60
N VAL A 26 15.18 -0.28 3.86
CA VAL A 26 16.27 -0.25 2.88
C VAL A 26 16.11 0.89 1.87
N GLN A 27 17.23 1.48 1.48
CA GLN A 27 17.24 2.51 0.44
C GLN A 27 17.08 1.85 -0.93
N GLN A 28 15.92 2.06 -1.55
CA GLN A 28 15.55 1.46 -2.84
C GLN A 28 16.04 2.29 -4.03
N HIS A 29 15.77 3.59 -4.04
CA HIS A 29 16.21 4.53 -5.07
C HIS A 29 16.48 5.92 -4.48
N LYS A 30 17.34 6.71 -5.14
CA LYS A 30 17.46 8.15 -4.87
C LYS A 30 16.42 8.86 -5.74
N GLY A 31 15.37 9.39 -5.12
CA GLY A 31 14.31 10.07 -5.84
C GLY A 31 13.29 10.68 -4.88
N GLN A 32 12.60 11.70 -5.37
CA GLN A 32 11.51 12.31 -4.64
C GLN A 32 10.23 11.47 -4.77
N HIS A 33 9.44 11.37 -3.71
CA HIS A 33 8.09 10.85 -3.79
C HIS A 33 7.07 11.98 -3.79
N ARG A 34 5.85 11.69 -4.29
CA ARG A 34 4.84 12.70 -4.62
C ARG A 34 4.35 13.52 -3.42
N GLN A 35 4.69 13.13 -2.20
CA GLN A 35 4.27 13.79 -0.96
C GLN A 35 5.42 14.47 -0.22
N ASP A 36 6.64 14.47 -0.76
CA ASP A 36 7.79 15.12 -0.14
C ASP A 36 7.49 16.59 0.20
N ALA A 37 6.82 17.30 -0.70
CA ALA A 37 6.44 18.70 -0.48
C ALA A 37 5.52 18.90 0.74
N TRP A 38 4.65 17.93 1.06
CA TRP A 38 3.76 18.02 2.23
C TRP A 38 4.50 17.81 3.55
N ALA A 39 5.59 17.02 3.55
CA ALA A 39 6.38 16.72 4.74
C ALA A 39 7.74 17.46 4.76
N LYS A 40 7.96 18.42 3.85
CA LYS A 40 9.27 19.07 3.64
C LYS A 40 9.84 19.72 4.91
N ASP A 41 8.97 20.38 5.68
CA ASP A 41 9.33 21.13 6.89
C ASP A 41 9.22 20.27 8.16
N TYR A 42 8.91 18.98 8.03
CA TYR A 42 8.80 18.08 9.16
C TYR A 42 10.16 17.44 9.45
N GLU A 43 10.63 17.57 10.68
CA GLU A 43 11.87 16.94 11.12
C GLU A 43 11.60 15.58 11.76
N LEU A 44 12.23 14.53 11.23
CA LEU A 44 11.96 13.18 11.72
C LEU A 44 12.36 13.00 13.19
N SER A 45 13.38 13.74 13.63
CA SER A 45 13.85 13.79 15.01
C SER A 45 12.84 14.43 15.98
N SER A 46 11.82 15.15 15.48
CA SER A 46 10.75 15.69 16.33
C SER A 46 9.60 14.71 16.56
N TYR A 47 9.59 13.55 15.88
CA TYR A 47 8.53 12.56 16.08
C TYR A 47 8.52 12.08 17.54
N PRO A 48 7.39 12.18 18.27
CA PRO A 48 7.34 11.80 19.68
C PRO A 48 7.50 10.29 19.92
N GLY A 49 7.18 9.48 18.91
CA GLY A 49 7.25 8.03 18.97
C GLY A 49 8.64 7.46 18.67
N THR A 50 8.73 6.15 18.63
CA THR A 50 10.00 5.46 18.35
C THR A 50 10.32 5.46 16.86
N ILE A 51 11.53 5.91 16.50
CA ILE A 51 12.13 5.72 15.18
C ILE A 51 13.21 4.64 15.26
N TYR A 52 13.11 3.62 14.41
CA TYR A 52 14.16 2.63 14.21
C TYR A 52 14.89 2.93 12.90
N GLU A 53 16.18 3.29 13.00
CA GLU A 53 17.04 3.47 11.82
C GLU A 53 17.19 2.18 11.00
N ASP A 54 17.21 1.02 11.68
CA ASP A 54 17.11 -0.29 11.04
C ASP A 54 15.68 -0.85 11.16
N GLY A 55 14.80 -0.39 10.27
CA GLY A 55 13.43 -0.87 10.19
C GLY A 55 13.31 -2.35 9.83
N VAL A 56 14.33 -2.93 9.17
CA VAL A 56 14.36 -4.37 8.85
C VAL A 56 14.57 -5.17 10.12
N GLN A 57 15.52 -4.76 10.96
CA GLN A 57 15.74 -5.41 12.26
C GLN A 57 14.54 -5.24 13.19
N ALA A 58 13.94 -4.05 13.23
CA ALA A 58 12.73 -3.81 14.03
C ALA A 58 11.57 -4.73 13.62
N LEU A 59 11.39 -4.97 12.31
CA LEU A 59 10.40 -5.91 11.79
C LEU A 59 10.69 -7.36 12.23
N ILE A 60 11.94 -7.81 12.13
CA ILE A 60 12.36 -9.14 12.59
C ILE A 60 12.08 -9.30 14.09
N ASP A 61 12.56 -8.35 14.89
CA ASP A 61 12.40 -8.35 16.35
C ASP A 61 10.94 -8.43 16.75
N THR A 62 10.09 -7.63 16.11
CA THR A 62 8.64 -7.61 16.37
C THR A 62 8.01 -8.98 16.11
N ILE A 63 8.30 -9.60 14.95
CA ILE A 63 7.78 -10.92 14.60
C ILE A 63 8.31 -12.00 15.54
N MET A 64 9.60 -11.98 15.85
CA MET A 64 10.24 -13.03 16.63
C MET A 64 9.86 -12.97 18.12
N LYS A 65 9.67 -11.76 18.69
CA LYS A 65 9.25 -11.55 20.08
C LYS A 65 7.75 -11.77 20.29
N SER A 66 6.94 -11.75 19.23
CA SER A 66 5.51 -12.00 19.35
C SER A 66 5.20 -13.43 19.81
N ARG A 67 4.28 -13.55 20.76
CA ARG A 67 3.75 -14.83 21.26
C ARG A 67 2.75 -15.45 20.30
N SER A 68 2.05 -14.61 19.53
CA SER A 68 1.07 -15.01 18.51
C SER A 68 1.62 -14.76 17.11
N LYS A 69 1.02 -15.43 16.11
CA LYS A 69 1.37 -15.21 14.70
C LYS A 69 1.01 -13.78 14.31
N ILE A 70 1.97 -13.04 13.73
CA ILE A 70 1.76 -11.67 13.25
C ILE A 70 1.16 -11.68 11.84
N LYS A 71 0.23 -10.79 11.54
CA LYS A 71 -0.11 -10.46 10.14
C LYS A 71 0.83 -9.37 9.63
N LEU A 72 1.71 -9.75 8.73
CA LEU A 72 2.62 -8.84 8.05
C LEU A 72 1.91 -8.28 6.80
N ILE A 73 1.51 -7.01 6.86
CA ILE A 73 0.84 -6.34 5.74
C ILE A 73 1.89 -5.62 4.89
N ALA A 74 1.97 -5.97 3.60
CA ALA A 74 2.86 -5.34 2.64
C ALA A 74 2.06 -4.72 1.49
N VAL A 75 2.16 -3.40 1.34
CA VAL A 75 1.45 -2.61 0.30
C VAL A 75 2.39 -1.81 -0.60
N GLY A 76 3.69 -2.09 -0.50
CA GLY A 76 4.71 -1.53 -1.37
C GLY A 76 5.69 -2.62 -1.83
N PRO A 77 6.70 -2.28 -2.64
CA PRO A 77 7.68 -3.25 -3.08
C PRO A 77 8.44 -3.92 -1.93
N LEU A 78 8.98 -5.10 -2.18
CA LEU A 78 9.35 -6.07 -1.14
C LEU A 78 10.81 -6.15 -0.66
N PRO A 79 11.75 -5.23 -0.94
CA PRO A 79 13.13 -5.46 -0.56
C PRO A 79 13.37 -5.40 0.96
N ASN A 80 12.53 -4.70 1.73
CA ASN A 80 12.56 -4.79 3.21
C ASN A 80 12.25 -6.21 3.68
N ILE A 81 11.24 -6.84 3.08
CA ILE A 81 10.76 -8.16 3.48
C ILE A 81 11.74 -9.25 3.01
N ALA A 82 12.31 -9.10 1.82
CA ALA A 82 13.38 -9.97 1.33
C ALA A 82 14.66 -9.86 2.17
N ALA A 83 15.04 -8.66 2.61
CA ALA A 83 16.15 -8.45 3.53
C ALA A 83 15.87 -9.08 4.91
N ALA A 84 14.64 -8.95 5.42
CA ALA A 84 14.25 -9.58 6.68
C ALA A 84 14.33 -11.12 6.60
N LEU A 85 13.84 -11.71 5.51
CA LEU A 85 13.98 -13.14 5.25
C LEU A 85 15.44 -13.60 5.10
N GLU A 86 16.34 -12.74 4.61
CA GLU A 86 17.77 -13.05 4.54
C GLU A 86 18.37 -13.16 5.94
N ARG A 87 18.08 -12.17 6.79
CA ARG A 87 18.65 -12.07 8.13
C ARG A 87 18.05 -13.11 9.09
N GLU A 88 16.75 -13.36 9.00
CA GLU A 88 16.04 -14.31 9.87
C GLU A 88 14.93 -15.04 9.10
N PRO A 89 15.25 -16.14 8.40
CA PRO A 89 14.26 -16.92 7.65
C PRO A 89 13.09 -17.45 8.50
N LYS A 90 13.26 -17.60 9.83
CA LYS A 90 12.21 -18.13 10.72
C LYS A 90 11.02 -17.18 10.85
N ILE A 91 11.13 -15.90 10.46
CA ILE A 91 9.97 -14.99 10.45
C ILE A 91 8.82 -15.53 9.60
N ALA A 92 9.11 -16.29 8.53
CA ALA A 92 8.09 -16.90 7.68
C ALA A 92 7.23 -17.93 8.42
N LYS A 93 7.75 -18.56 9.47
CA LYS A 93 6.97 -19.49 10.30
C LYS A 93 6.13 -18.77 11.37
N LYS A 94 6.49 -17.52 11.69
CA LYS A 94 5.86 -16.70 12.74
C LYS A 94 4.95 -15.59 12.21
N ALA A 95 4.87 -15.41 10.90
CA ALA A 95 4.02 -14.42 10.27
C ALA A 95 3.08 -15.04 9.22
N GLU A 96 1.92 -14.43 9.05
CA GLU A 96 1.04 -14.57 7.88
C GLU A 96 1.26 -13.33 7.00
N PHE A 97 1.58 -13.52 5.73
CA PHE A 97 1.74 -12.43 4.79
C PHE A 97 0.38 -12.04 4.19
N VAL A 98 0.08 -10.75 4.20
CA VAL A 98 -1.06 -10.16 3.49
C VAL A 98 -0.55 -9.03 2.62
N GLY A 99 -0.88 -8.97 1.32
CA GLY A 99 -0.35 -7.89 0.51
C GLY A 99 -1.16 -7.47 -0.71
N MET A 100 -0.94 -6.21 -1.12
CA MET A 100 -1.38 -5.64 -2.39
C MET A 100 -0.30 -5.89 -3.43
N HIS A 101 -0.42 -7.03 -4.12
CA HIS A 101 0.62 -7.50 -5.04
C HIS A 101 0.01 -8.30 -6.18
N GLY A 102 0.57 -8.10 -7.37
CA GLY A 102 0.32 -8.94 -8.52
C GLY A 102 -0.94 -8.58 -9.31
N SER A 103 -1.09 -9.27 -10.42
CA SER A 103 -2.12 -9.11 -11.42
C SER A 103 -2.29 -10.48 -12.06
N VAL A 104 -3.38 -11.17 -11.70
CA VAL A 104 -3.53 -12.60 -11.97
C VAL A 104 -4.38 -12.82 -13.22
N ARG A 105 -5.61 -12.31 -13.24
CA ARG A 105 -6.53 -12.40 -14.38
C ARG A 105 -6.91 -11.05 -14.96
N ARG A 106 -6.67 -9.95 -14.24
CA ARG A 106 -6.95 -8.58 -14.69
C ARG A 106 -5.74 -7.67 -14.49
N GLY A 107 -5.56 -6.72 -15.41
CA GLY A 107 -4.61 -5.61 -15.30
C GLY A 107 -5.21 -4.39 -14.60
N TYR A 108 -4.51 -3.26 -14.71
CA TYR A 108 -4.96 -1.99 -14.12
C TYR A 108 -6.31 -1.55 -14.71
N GLY A 109 -7.19 -0.99 -13.88
CA GLY A 109 -8.47 -0.44 -14.36
C GLY A 109 -9.40 -1.49 -14.97
N ASN A 110 -9.32 -2.75 -14.51
CA ASN A 110 -10.09 -3.90 -15.02
C ASN A 110 -9.70 -4.36 -16.44
N ASP A 111 -8.50 -4.01 -16.92
CA ASP A 111 -8.01 -4.51 -18.21
C ASP A 111 -8.08 -6.06 -18.24
N PRO A 112 -8.62 -6.68 -19.31
CA PRO A 112 -8.71 -8.14 -19.42
C PRO A 112 -7.33 -8.82 -19.52
N THR A 113 -6.26 -8.07 -19.76
CA THR A 113 -4.89 -8.55 -19.85
C THR A 113 -4.15 -8.27 -18.55
N PRO A 114 -3.62 -9.29 -17.86
CA PRO A 114 -2.78 -9.09 -16.69
C PRO A 114 -1.56 -8.19 -17.01
N SER A 115 -1.13 -7.41 -16.03
CA SER A 115 -0.03 -6.46 -16.11
C SER A 115 1.15 -6.87 -15.22
N ALA A 116 2.35 -6.40 -15.51
CA ALA A 116 3.44 -6.43 -14.55
C ALA A 116 3.16 -5.38 -13.47
N GLU A 117 2.49 -5.81 -12.40
CA GLU A 117 2.06 -4.95 -11.28
C GLU A 117 3.27 -4.32 -10.59
N TYR A 118 3.14 -3.05 -10.18
CA TYR A 118 4.26 -2.21 -9.78
C TYR A 118 5.07 -2.76 -8.59
N ASN A 119 4.42 -3.20 -7.52
CA ASN A 119 5.08 -3.70 -6.32
C ASN A 119 5.89 -4.98 -6.59
N VAL A 120 5.44 -5.81 -7.53
CA VAL A 120 6.18 -6.98 -8.02
C VAL A 120 7.30 -6.56 -9.00
N LYS A 121 6.96 -5.81 -10.05
CA LYS A 121 7.88 -5.44 -11.14
C LYS A 121 9.06 -4.60 -10.67
N ALA A 122 8.84 -3.73 -9.68
CA ALA A 122 9.90 -2.84 -9.18
C ALA A 122 11.08 -3.60 -8.56
N PHE A 123 10.83 -4.78 -7.96
CA PHE A 123 11.83 -5.59 -7.25
C PHE A 123 11.55 -7.09 -7.46
N VAL A 124 11.72 -7.55 -8.71
CA VAL A 124 11.33 -8.90 -9.14
C VAL A 124 12.01 -9.99 -8.32
N LYS A 125 13.32 -9.88 -8.05
CA LYS A 125 14.07 -10.92 -7.32
C LYS A 125 13.63 -11.01 -5.86
N GLU A 126 13.35 -9.88 -5.23
CA GLU A 126 12.83 -9.81 -3.87
C GLU A 126 11.39 -10.31 -3.80
N ALA A 127 10.56 -9.98 -4.80
CA ALA A 127 9.22 -10.54 -4.93
C ALA A 127 9.26 -12.06 -5.08
N GLN A 128 10.13 -12.62 -5.94
CA GLN A 128 10.34 -14.06 -6.09
C GLN A 128 10.72 -14.72 -4.75
N LYS A 129 11.65 -14.13 -4.01
CA LYS A 129 12.07 -14.62 -2.69
C LYS A 129 10.91 -14.62 -1.68
N VAL A 130 10.12 -13.55 -1.63
CA VAL A 130 8.98 -13.43 -0.71
C VAL A 130 7.83 -14.37 -1.10
N PHE A 131 7.55 -14.50 -2.40
CA PHE A 131 6.48 -15.36 -2.90
C PHE A 131 6.79 -16.85 -2.74
N THR A 132 8.06 -17.25 -2.64
CA THR A 132 8.46 -18.65 -2.41
C THR A 132 8.73 -18.98 -0.94
N ALA A 133 8.84 -17.99 -0.05
CA ALA A 133 9.06 -18.19 1.38
C ALA A 133 7.91 -18.96 2.08
N PRO A 134 8.17 -19.73 3.15
CA PRO A 134 7.22 -20.69 3.70
C PRO A 134 6.15 -20.11 4.66
N TRP A 135 5.75 -18.84 4.50
CA TRP A 135 4.59 -18.27 5.22
C TRP A 135 3.28 -18.61 4.51
N ASP A 136 2.18 -18.60 5.27
CA ASP A 136 0.86 -18.44 4.68
C ASP A 136 0.77 -17.08 3.99
N MET A 137 0.23 -17.05 2.77
CA MET A 137 0.19 -15.84 1.96
C MET A 137 -1.21 -15.61 1.41
N THR A 138 -1.69 -14.40 1.64
CA THR A 138 -2.93 -13.84 1.10
C THR A 138 -2.59 -12.59 0.29
N ILE A 139 -3.11 -12.48 -0.93
CA ILE A 139 -2.90 -11.30 -1.77
C ILE A 139 -4.21 -10.77 -2.34
N THR A 140 -4.25 -9.45 -2.53
CA THR A 140 -5.18 -8.77 -3.42
C THR A 140 -4.41 -8.34 -4.67
N PRO A 141 -4.57 -9.07 -5.78
CA PRO A 141 -4.04 -8.64 -7.07
C PRO A 141 -4.95 -7.59 -7.71
N LEU A 142 -4.51 -7.02 -8.83
CA LEU A 142 -5.27 -6.02 -9.60
C LEU A 142 -6.70 -6.47 -9.95
N ASP A 143 -6.96 -7.78 -9.98
CA ASP A 143 -8.29 -8.39 -10.06
C ASP A 143 -9.32 -7.79 -9.09
N THR A 144 -8.88 -7.42 -7.88
CA THR A 144 -9.74 -6.79 -6.87
C THR A 144 -9.28 -5.40 -6.48
N CYS A 145 -7.99 -5.17 -6.23
CA CYS A 145 -7.50 -3.86 -5.80
C CYS A 145 -7.41 -2.83 -6.94
N GLY A 146 -7.33 -3.29 -8.19
CA GLY A 146 -7.08 -2.45 -9.36
C GLY A 146 -8.26 -1.56 -9.80
N ILE A 147 -9.40 -1.69 -9.12
CA ILE A 147 -10.67 -1.06 -9.54
C ILE A 147 -11.35 -0.24 -8.43
N ILE A 148 -10.74 -0.16 -7.24
CA ILE A 148 -11.36 0.52 -6.10
C ILE A 148 -11.30 2.02 -6.27
N GLN A 149 -12.44 2.68 -6.39
CA GLN A 149 -12.52 4.13 -6.49
C GLN A 149 -13.77 4.66 -5.82
N LEU A 150 -13.61 5.51 -4.80
CA LEU A 150 -14.74 6.24 -4.24
C LEU A 150 -15.17 7.33 -5.22
N LYS A 151 -16.46 7.33 -5.57
CA LYS A 151 -17.10 8.32 -6.44
C LYS A 151 -18.32 8.94 -5.77
N ASP A 152 -18.83 10.00 -6.38
CA ASP A 152 -20.12 10.62 -6.06
C ASP A 152 -20.31 10.83 -4.54
N GLN A 153 -21.46 10.40 -4.01
CA GLN A 153 -21.81 10.59 -2.61
C GLN A 153 -20.81 9.93 -1.65
N LYS A 154 -20.25 8.76 -2.00
CA LYS A 154 -19.28 8.06 -1.13
C LYS A 154 -18.00 8.88 -0.98
N TYR A 155 -17.49 9.41 -2.09
CA TYR A 155 -16.31 10.27 -2.06
C TYR A 155 -16.59 11.60 -1.35
N GLN A 156 -17.71 12.26 -1.66
CA GLN A 156 -18.09 13.53 -1.05
C GLN A 156 -18.26 13.41 0.47
N LYS A 157 -18.74 12.27 0.98
CA LYS A 157 -18.82 11.99 2.41
C LYS A 157 -17.45 12.00 3.10
N VAL A 158 -16.38 11.54 2.44
CA VAL A 158 -15.00 11.57 2.98
C VAL A 158 -14.42 12.97 2.82
N LEU A 159 -14.53 13.55 1.62
CA LEU A 159 -13.97 14.86 1.29
C LEU A 159 -14.49 15.98 2.20
N LYS A 160 -15.77 15.91 2.61
CA LYS A 160 -16.45 16.94 3.42
C LYS A 160 -16.55 16.61 4.92
N ASN A 161 -15.96 15.49 5.37
CA ASN A 161 -16.11 15.05 6.76
C ASN A 161 -15.46 16.02 7.78
N ASN A 162 -14.43 16.76 7.35
CA ASN A 162 -13.74 17.78 8.14
C ASN A 162 -13.21 17.30 9.51
N SER A 163 -12.79 16.03 9.62
CA SER A 163 -12.07 15.52 10.80
C SER A 163 -10.56 15.70 10.65
N THR A 164 -9.81 15.63 11.75
CA THR A 164 -8.33 15.65 11.74
C THR A 164 -7.75 14.63 10.75
N LEU A 165 -8.28 13.41 10.76
CA LEU A 165 -7.89 12.34 9.84
C LEU A 165 -8.16 12.72 8.38
N THR A 166 -9.39 13.14 8.04
CA THR A 166 -9.75 13.42 6.66
C THR A 166 -9.06 14.68 6.13
N ASN A 167 -8.82 15.68 6.98
CA ASN A 167 -8.09 16.88 6.59
C ASN A 167 -6.64 16.53 6.24
N ALA A 168 -5.93 15.80 7.12
CA ALA A 168 -4.58 15.34 6.84
C ALA A 168 -4.50 14.47 5.58
N LEU A 169 -5.46 13.56 5.39
CA LEU A 169 -5.57 12.72 4.19
C LEU A 169 -5.73 13.57 2.93
N ILE A 170 -6.66 14.52 2.91
CA ILE A 170 -6.97 15.34 1.73
C ILE A 170 -5.84 16.32 1.41
N GLU A 171 -5.15 16.87 2.41
CA GLU A 171 -3.94 17.67 2.19
C GLU A 171 -2.83 16.85 1.53
N ASN A 172 -2.59 15.63 2.03
CA ASN A 172 -1.61 14.71 1.47
C ASN A 172 -1.97 14.32 0.02
N TYR A 173 -3.25 14.07 -0.25
CA TYR A 173 -3.78 13.81 -1.59
C TYR A 173 -3.61 15.00 -2.54
N ARG A 174 -3.84 16.23 -2.06
CA ARG A 174 -3.61 17.45 -2.83
C ARG A 174 -2.14 17.58 -3.25
N ALA A 175 -1.21 17.37 -2.32
CA ALA A 175 0.22 17.38 -2.61
C ALA A 175 0.59 16.29 -3.63
N TRP A 176 0.04 15.07 -3.46
CA TRP A 176 0.27 13.96 -4.37
C TRP A 176 -0.19 14.25 -5.80
N TYR A 177 -1.40 14.79 -5.98
CA TYR A 177 -1.93 15.17 -7.30
C TYR A 177 -1.11 16.30 -7.92
N ARG A 178 -0.77 17.32 -7.13
CA ARG A 178 0.03 18.45 -7.57
C ARG A 178 1.37 18.01 -8.14
N GLN A 179 2.12 17.19 -7.39
CA GLN A 179 3.39 16.66 -7.85
C GLN A 179 3.22 15.70 -9.04
N GLY A 180 2.14 14.90 -9.06
CA GLY A 180 1.83 14.04 -10.21
C GLY A 180 1.66 14.83 -11.50
N ILE A 181 0.92 15.94 -11.47
CA ILE A 181 0.71 16.82 -12.62
C ILE A 181 2.03 17.48 -13.05
N LEU A 182 2.84 17.97 -12.11
CA LEU A 182 4.15 18.55 -12.40
C LEU A 182 5.13 17.55 -13.05
N ASN A 183 5.04 16.28 -12.66
CA ASN A 183 5.85 15.23 -13.27
C ASN A 183 5.46 14.97 -14.74
N GLU A 184 4.19 15.19 -15.10
CA GLU A 184 3.68 15.06 -16.47
C GLU A 184 3.92 16.31 -17.32
N ASN A 185 3.77 17.50 -16.73
CA ASN A 185 3.92 18.78 -17.40
C ASN A 185 4.64 19.78 -16.47
N LYS A 186 5.93 19.97 -16.71
CA LYS A 186 6.80 20.83 -15.88
C LYS A 186 6.56 22.33 -16.12
N ASP A 187 6.02 22.69 -17.27
CA ASP A 187 5.86 24.09 -17.70
C ASP A 187 4.44 24.64 -17.45
N ILE A 188 3.60 23.88 -16.72
CA ILE A 188 2.26 24.31 -16.36
C ILE A 188 2.33 25.56 -15.46
N SER A 189 1.48 26.56 -15.75
CA SER A 189 1.37 27.74 -14.90
C SER A 189 0.82 27.37 -13.52
N GLU A 190 1.20 28.12 -12.49
CA GLU A 190 0.73 27.90 -11.12
C GLU A 190 -0.80 27.93 -11.02
N ALA A 191 -1.45 28.87 -11.72
CA ALA A 191 -2.90 28.99 -11.76
C ALA A 191 -3.59 27.79 -12.43
N ASP A 192 -3.02 27.27 -13.53
CA ASP A 192 -3.56 26.10 -14.21
C ASP A 192 -3.33 24.81 -13.42
N LEU A 193 -2.20 24.71 -12.72
CA LEU A 193 -1.89 23.62 -11.81
C LEU A 193 -2.93 23.55 -10.69
N ASP A 194 -3.18 24.67 -10.01
CA ASP A 194 -4.16 24.73 -8.93
C ASP A 194 -5.57 24.40 -9.41
N LYS A 195 -5.96 24.92 -10.58
CA LYS A 195 -7.25 24.59 -11.21
C LYS A 195 -7.35 23.10 -11.53
N ARG A 196 -6.29 22.48 -12.08
CA ARG A 196 -6.28 21.05 -12.40
C ARG A 196 -6.31 20.19 -11.14
N VAL A 197 -5.54 20.55 -10.11
CA VAL A 197 -5.57 19.87 -8.80
C VAL A 197 -6.95 19.96 -8.17
N ALA A 198 -7.55 21.15 -8.11
CA ALA A 198 -8.87 21.35 -7.54
C ALA A 198 -9.94 20.55 -8.30
N ARG A 199 -9.89 20.54 -9.64
CA ARG A 199 -10.83 19.75 -10.45
C ARG A 199 -10.70 18.25 -10.16
N THR A 200 -9.47 17.72 -10.15
CA THR A 200 -9.24 16.28 -9.91
C THR A 200 -9.61 15.88 -8.48
N LEU A 201 -9.26 16.70 -7.48
CA LEU A 201 -9.60 16.43 -6.09
C LEU A 201 -11.10 16.48 -5.83
N ASN A 202 -11.90 17.20 -6.63
CA ASN A 202 -13.34 17.27 -6.43
C ASN A 202 -14.12 16.20 -7.23
N SER A 203 -13.47 15.41 -8.08
CA SER A 203 -14.17 14.41 -8.92
C SER A 203 -14.36 13.07 -8.22
N SER A 204 -13.26 12.44 -7.79
CA SER A 204 -13.25 11.08 -7.22
C SER A 204 -11.91 10.81 -6.53
N SER A 205 -11.82 9.74 -5.75
CA SER A 205 -10.52 9.28 -5.26
C SER A 205 -9.61 8.81 -6.41
N SER A 206 -8.31 8.62 -6.13
CA SER A 206 -7.49 7.76 -6.99
C SER A 206 -7.99 6.32 -6.89
N THR A 207 -7.38 5.40 -7.65
CA THR A 207 -7.51 3.98 -7.34
C THR A 207 -6.91 3.71 -5.96
N LEU A 208 -7.66 3.07 -5.08
CA LEU A 208 -7.33 2.84 -3.66
C LEU A 208 -6.81 1.41 -3.43
N PHE A 209 -5.78 1.01 -4.17
CA PHE A 209 -5.28 -0.38 -4.22
C PHE A 209 -5.04 -0.99 -2.82
N ASP A 210 -4.28 -0.28 -2.00
CA ASP A 210 -3.73 -0.78 -0.73
C ASP A 210 -4.81 -1.09 0.32
N THR A 211 -5.96 -0.42 0.22
CA THR A 211 -7.07 -0.55 1.18
C THR A 211 -7.61 -1.98 1.25
N VAL A 212 -7.54 -2.72 0.14
CA VAL A 212 -8.02 -4.09 0.08
C VAL A 212 -7.12 -5.02 0.90
N ALA A 213 -5.79 -4.79 0.93
CA ALA A 213 -4.89 -5.61 1.75
C ALA A 213 -5.15 -5.41 3.25
N ILE A 214 -5.51 -4.19 3.66
CA ILE A 214 -5.96 -3.90 5.03
C ILE A 214 -7.24 -4.67 5.35
N TYR A 215 -8.20 -4.68 4.43
CA TYR A 215 -9.43 -5.45 4.58
C TYR A 215 -9.17 -6.96 4.69
N LEU A 216 -8.34 -7.55 3.82
CA LEU A 216 -7.98 -8.97 3.86
C LEU A 216 -7.25 -9.37 5.16
N ALA A 217 -6.60 -8.43 5.84
CA ALA A 217 -6.03 -8.68 7.16
C ALA A 217 -7.11 -8.82 8.26
N MET A 218 -8.35 -8.38 8.00
CA MET A 218 -9.46 -8.40 8.96
C MET A 218 -10.58 -9.40 8.58
N SER A 219 -10.98 -9.45 7.31
CA SER A 219 -12.09 -10.28 6.80
C SER A 219 -11.88 -10.59 5.32
N THR A 220 -12.60 -11.60 4.81
CA THR A 220 -12.64 -11.96 3.38
C THR A 220 -14.06 -12.12 2.85
N ASP A 221 -15.06 -11.68 3.61
CA ASP A 221 -16.46 -12.01 3.36
C ASP A 221 -17.00 -11.39 2.08
N LEU A 222 -16.50 -10.21 1.71
CA LEU A 222 -16.91 -9.42 0.54
C LEU A 222 -16.15 -9.79 -0.74
N VAL A 223 -15.19 -10.71 -0.67
CA VAL A 223 -14.40 -11.16 -1.82
C VAL A 223 -14.48 -12.66 -1.99
N LYS A 224 -14.30 -13.11 -3.23
CA LYS A 224 -14.04 -14.50 -3.55
C LYS A 224 -12.55 -14.78 -3.37
N MET A 225 -12.24 -15.71 -2.48
CA MET A 225 -10.87 -16.17 -2.25
C MET A 225 -10.64 -17.49 -2.98
N GLU A 226 -9.59 -17.55 -3.80
CA GLU A 226 -9.16 -18.78 -4.48
C GLU A 226 -7.73 -19.12 -4.06
N LYS A 227 -7.46 -20.41 -3.84
CA LYS A 227 -6.10 -20.89 -3.61
C LYS A 227 -5.49 -21.25 -4.97
N LEU A 228 -4.59 -20.41 -5.47
CA LEU A 228 -4.01 -20.52 -6.81
C LEU A 228 -2.50 -20.79 -6.72
N PRO A 229 -1.92 -21.62 -7.60
CA PRO A 229 -0.49 -21.82 -7.64
C PRO A 229 0.17 -20.67 -8.41
N ILE A 230 0.78 -19.73 -7.69
CA ILE A 230 1.31 -18.48 -8.25
C ILE A 230 2.84 -18.52 -8.32
N ILE A 231 3.38 -18.07 -9.45
CA ILE A 231 4.80 -17.76 -9.65
C ILE A 231 4.98 -16.28 -9.98
N VAL A 232 6.12 -15.71 -9.58
CA VAL A 232 6.61 -14.41 -10.06
C VAL A 232 7.65 -14.67 -11.14
N THR A 233 7.38 -14.27 -12.38
CA THR A 233 8.27 -14.45 -13.52
C THR A 233 9.35 -13.38 -13.57
N ASP A 234 10.44 -13.63 -14.31
CA ASP A 234 11.59 -12.72 -14.38
C ASP A 234 11.26 -11.36 -15.03
N ASP A 235 10.21 -11.29 -15.83
CA ASP A 235 9.66 -10.05 -16.41
C ASP A 235 8.69 -9.31 -15.47
N GLY A 236 8.53 -9.78 -14.23
CA GLY A 236 7.78 -9.10 -13.18
C GLY A 236 6.27 -9.33 -13.21
N PHE A 237 5.81 -10.36 -13.93
CA PHE A 237 4.41 -10.78 -13.88
C PHE A 237 4.17 -11.79 -12.76
N THR A 238 2.91 -11.85 -12.33
CA THR A 238 2.39 -12.95 -11.51
C THR A 238 1.54 -13.84 -12.41
N ARG A 239 1.80 -15.15 -12.37
CA ARG A 239 1.17 -16.13 -13.26
C ARG A 239 0.67 -17.33 -12.47
N ILE A 240 -0.46 -17.87 -12.92
CA ILE A 240 -0.92 -19.18 -12.47
C ILE A 240 -0.06 -20.23 -13.17
N ASP A 241 0.73 -20.98 -12.41
CA ASP A 241 1.62 -22.02 -12.91
C ASP A 241 1.59 -23.21 -11.96
N LYS A 242 1.56 -24.44 -12.48
CA LYS A 242 1.49 -25.68 -11.66
C LYS A 242 2.64 -25.82 -10.65
N ASN A 243 3.79 -25.21 -10.91
CA ASN A 243 4.95 -25.22 -10.01
C ASN A 243 4.94 -24.03 -9.03
N GLY A 244 3.95 -23.14 -9.14
CA GLY A 244 3.79 -21.98 -8.28
C GLY A 244 3.38 -22.36 -6.85
N LYS A 245 3.68 -21.46 -5.92
CA LYS A 245 3.24 -21.62 -4.53
C LYS A 245 1.73 -21.42 -4.45
N ALA A 246 1.05 -22.30 -3.72
CA ALA A 246 -0.37 -22.15 -3.47
C ALA A 246 -0.65 -20.95 -2.55
N ILE A 247 -1.15 -19.86 -3.13
CA ILE A 247 -1.41 -18.56 -2.49
C ILE A 247 -2.92 -18.29 -2.49
N LYS A 248 -3.44 -17.68 -1.40
CA LYS A 248 -4.84 -17.25 -1.33
C LYS A 248 -4.99 -15.90 -2.05
N CYS A 249 -5.65 -15.87 -3.19
CA CYS A 249 -5.85 -14.67 -3.99
C CYS A 249 -7.30 -14.19 -3.90
N ALA A 250 -7.50 -12.90 -3.66
CA ALA A 250 -8.80 -12.26 -3.83
C ALA A 250 -9.04 -12.00 -5.32
N THR A 251 -9.82 -12.87 -5.97
CA THR A 251 -9.97 -12.90 -7.44
C THR A 251 -11.17 -12.13 -7.95
N GLU A 252 -12.14 -11.84 -7.09
CA GLU A 252 -13.39 -11.19 -7.47
C GLU A 252 -14.07 -10.57 -6.25
N TRP A 253 -14.82 -9.49 -6.47
CA TRP A 253 -15.71 -8.92 -5.46
C TRP A 253 -17.06 -9.64 -5.45
N LYS A 254 -17.48 -10.10 -4.28
CA LYS A 254 -18.88 -10.51 -4.05
C LYS A 254 -19.78 -9.29 -3.88
N ASP A 255 -19.27 -8.28 -3.18
CA ASP A 255 -19.96 -7.01 -2.97
C ASP A 255 -18.94 -5.88 -2.79
N LEU A 256 -18.61 -5.21 -3.90
CA LEU A 256 -17.73 -4.04 -3.91
C LEU A 256 -18.40 -2.83 -3.23
N GLY A 257 -19.72 -2.70 -3.35
CA GLY A 257 -20.46 -1.58 -2.79
C GLY A 257 -20.36 -1.54 -1.27
N ALA A 258 -20.57 -2.69 -0.62
CA ALA A 258 -20.42 -2.84 0.82
C ALA A 258 -18.97 -2.58 1.30
N PHE A 259 -17.96 -2.95 0.51
CA PHE A 259 -16.57 -2.65 0.84
C PHE A 259 -16.29 -1.13 0.79
N GLU A 260 -16.79 -0.45 -0.23
CA GLU A 260 -16.69 1.01 -0.31
C GLU A 260 -17.41 1.71 0.85
N ASP A 261 -18.58 1.21 1.26
CA ASP A 261 -19.31 1.74 2.41
C ASP A 261 -18.53 1.52 3.71
N LEU A 262 -17.97 0.33 3.91
CA LEU A 262 -17.06 0.05 5.03
C LEU A 262 -15.88 1.02 5.06
N MET A 263 -15.25 1.31 3.91
CA MET A 263 -14.15 2.28 3.84
C MET A 263 -14.60 3.69 4.23
N VAL A 264 -15.74 4.15 3.71
CA VAL A 264 -16.29 5.48 4.05
C VAL A 264 -16.58 5.56 5.54
N GLU A 265 -17.19 4.54 6.13
CA GLU A 265 -17.45 4.49 7.58
C GLU A 265 -16.17 4.55 8.40
N ARG A 266 -15.11 3.86 7.99
CA ARG A 266 -13.82 3.86 8.69
C ARG A 266 -13.08 5.18 8.59
N LEU A 267 -13.10 5.83 7.42
CA LEU A 267 -12.43 7.11 7.20
C LEU A 267 -13.13 8.29 7.88
N LYS A 268 -14.40 8.13 8.23
CA LYS A 268 -15.19 9.18 8.88
C LYS A 268 -15.20 9.15 10.40
N LYS A 269 -14.68 8.08 11.01
CA LYS A 269 -14.50 7.97 12.46
C LYS A 269 -13.40 8.91 12.94
#